data_AF-H3SPB6-F1
#
_entry.id   AF-H3SPB6-F1
#
_cell.length_a   1.000
_cell.length_b   1.000
_cell.length_c   1.000
_cell.angle_alpha   90.00
_cell.angle_beta   90.00
_cell.angle_gamma   90.00
#
_symmetry.space_group_name_H-M   'P 1'
#
loop_
_entity.id
_entity.type
_entity.pdbx_description
1 polymer ?
#
loop_
_entity_poly.entity_id
_entity_poly.type
_entity_poly.pdbx_seq_one_letter_code
_entity_poly.pdbx_strand_id
1 'polypeptide(L)'
;MILKYAGIRVGKMELADEVKKEPDDIKTGKAGDITHWGDPNEGFVGDITGKEKGYAIYAEPLEDLMKKYLPGRTVNLTGQSFEKILRHVSTGKPVVTWTTGDYKLPDRWESWKHGNEQITTPLDLHAVVLAGYDPNYVYLNDPLSARKAVKVKKKQFIESWHALGSQALSYE
;
A
#
# COMPACT_ATOMS: atom_id res chain seq x y z
N MET A 1 4.53 -5.17 -9.82
CA MET A 1 4.74 -6.64 -9.69
C MET A 1 3.51 -7.43 -10.10
N ILE A 2 2.34 -7.13 -9.51
CA ILE A 2 1.06 -7.78 -9.81
C ILE A 2 0.70 -7.74 -11.30
N LEU A 3 0.73 -6.55 -11.92
CA LEU A 3 0.42 -6.40 -13.36
C LEU A 3 1.29 -7.31 -14.25
N LYS A 4 2.60 -7.37 -13.98
CA LYS A 4 3.53 -8.27 -14.70
C LYS A 4 3.16 -9.74 -14.54
N TYR A 5 2.77 -10.14 -13.33
CA TYR A 5 2.35 -11.51 -13.06
C TYR A 5 0.99 -11.84 -13.72
N ALA A 6 0.12 -10.84 -13.89
CA ALA A 6 -1.11 -10.93 -14.66
C ALA A 6 -0.92 -10.88 -16.20
N GLY A 7 0.34 -10.82 -16.69
CA GLY A 7 0.68 -10.80 -18.11
C GLY A 7 0.85 -9.42 -18.75
N ILE A 8 0.68 -8.34 -17.97
CA ILE A 8 0.79 -6.96 -18.46
C ILE A 8 2.26 -6.49 -18.39
N ARG A 9 2.82 -6.08 -19.52
CA ARG A 9 4.18 -5.52 -19.60
C ARG A 9 4.12 -4.02 -19.36
N VAL A 10 4.46 -3.61 -18.14
CA VAL A 10 4.51 -2.19 -17.72
C VAL A 10 5.67 -1.98 -16.74
N GLY A 11 6.34 -0.83 -16.84
CA GLY A 11 7.44 -0.45 -15.96
C GLY A 11 6.98 0.25 -14.68
N LYS A 12 7.78 0.19 -13.61
CA LYS A 12 7.45 0.94 -12.38
C LYS A 12 7.46 2.45 -12.56
N MET A 13 8.31 2.96 -13.46
CA MET A 13 8.39 4.40 -13.74
C MET A 13 7.14 4.89 -14.48
N GLU A 14 6.69 4.12 -15.47
CA GLU A 14 5.43 4.36 -16.17
C GLU A 14 4.23 4.36 -15.21
N LEU A 15 4.16 3.38 -14.30
CA LEU A 15 3.11 3.37 -13.27
C LEU A 15 3.21 4.58 -12.33
N ALA A 16 4.41 5.03 -11.97
CA ALA A 16 4.61 6.19 -11.10
C ALA A 16 4.24 7.51 -11.79
N ASP A 17 4.35 7.58 -13.12
CA ASP A 17 3.93 8.74 -13.90
C ASP A 17 2.42 8.78 -14.09
N GLU A 18 1.78 7.62 -14.22
CA GLU A 18 0.34 7.52 -14.49
C GLU A 18 -0.57 7.48 -13.27
N VAL A 19 -0.03 7.15 -12.09
CA VAL A 19 -0.82 7.11 -10.87
C VAL A 19 -1.38 8.49 -10.53
N LYS A 20 -2.63 8.54 -10.07
CA LYS A 20 -3.22 9.78 -9.57
C LYS A 20 -2.36 10.32 -8.43
N LYS A 21 -2.01 11.61 -8.49
CA LYS A 21 -1.26 12.32 -7.46
C LYS A 21 -2.21 13.24 -6.70
N GLU A 22 -1.97 13.37 -5.41
CA GLU A 22 -2.64 14.37 -4.59
C GLU A 22 -1.82 15.68 -4.69
N PRO A 23 -2.46 16.82 -5.01
CA PRO A 23 -1.77 18.07 -5.34
C PRO A 23 -1.34 18.95 -4.15
N ASP A 24 -1.77 18.68 -2.92
CA ASP A 24 -1.45 19.52 -1.77
C ASP A 24 0.03 19.41 -1.40
N ASP A 25 0.70 20.57 -1.34
CA ASP A 25 2.06 20.68 -0.83
C ASP A 25 2.11 20.48 0.68
N ILE A 26 3.20 19.85 1.16
CA ILE A 26 3.46 19.68 2.58
C ILE A 26 3.70 21.02 3.28
N LYS A 27 2.99 21.26 4.40
CA LYS A 27 3.20 22.43 5.28
C LYS A 27 3.63 21.98 6.67
N THR A 28 4.77 22.48 7.13
CA THR A 28 5.32 22.13 8.44
C THR A 28 5.15 23.26 9.46
N GLY A 29 4.88 22.89 10.71
CA GLY A 29 4.84 23.80 11.84
C GLY A 29 6.22 24.21 12.34
N LYS A 30 6.26 25.09 13.34
CA LYS A 30 7.52 25.60 13.94
C LYS A 30 8.33 24.51 14.63
N ALA A 31 7.68 23.43 15.08
CA ALA A 31 8.34 22.29 15.71
C ALA A 31 8.80 21.22 14.70
N GLY A 32 8.54 21.44 13.39
CA GLY A 32 8.84 20.48 12.32
C GLY A 32 7.75 19.43 12.09
N ASP A 33 6.63 19.52 12.81
CA ASP A 33 5.43 18.70 12.65
C ASP A 33 4.73 18.96 11.30
N ILE A 34 4.10 17.95 10.73
CA ILE A 34 3.32 18.09 9.50
C ILE A 34 1.95 18.66 9.87
N THR A 35 1.65 19.88 9.44
CA THR A 35 0.37 20.53 9.76
C THR A 35 -0.67 20.31 8.68
N HIS A 36 -0.26 20.33 7.41
CA HIS A 36 -1.12 20.09 6.26
C HIS A 36 -0.36 19.31 5.18
N TRP A 37 -1.06 18.42 4.50
CA TRP A 37 -0.58 17.67 3.36
C TRP A 37 -1.77 16.96 2.68
N GLY A 38 -1.49 16.17 1.65
CA GLY A 38 -2.50 15.42 0.92
C GLY A 38 -3.14 14.27 1.68
N ASP A 39 -4.30 13.83 1.19
CA ASP A 39 -4.94 12.59 1.60
C ASP A 39 -4.52 11.42 0.68
N PRO A 40 -3.90 10.35 1.21
CA PRO A 40 -3.55 9.17 0.42
C PRO A 40 -4.74 8.39 -0.15
N ASN A 41 -5.97 8.62 0.34
CA ASN A 41 -7.20 8.13 -0.28
C ASN A 41 -7.53 8.86 -1.59
N GLU A 42 -7.01 10.07 -1.79
CA GLU A 42 -7.29 10.85 -3.00
C GLU A 42 -6.23 10.68 -4.09
N GLY A 43 -5.00 10.29 -3.74
CA GLY A 43 -3.90 10.07 -4.68
C GLY A 43 -2.58 9.78 -3.98
N PHE A 44 -1.50 9.62 -4.73
CA PHE A 44 -0.16 9.55 -4.14
C PHE A 44 0.22 10.92 -3.56
N VAL A 45 0.53 10.94 -2.27
CA VAL A 45 0.86 12.16 -1.51
C VAL A 45 2.36 12.46 -1.59
N GLY A 46 2.71 13.63 -2.11
CA GLY A 46 4.09 14.10 -2.27
C GLY A 46 4.88 13.42 -3.41
N ASP A 47 6.20 13.36 -3.27
CA ASP A 47 7.07 12.88 -4.35
C ASP A 47 7.28 11.35 -4.33
N ILE A 48 6.69 10.68 -5.32
CA ILE A 48 6.83 9.23 -5.54
C ILE A 48 8.24 8.80 -5.97
N THR A 49 9.07 9.74 -6.46
CA THR A 49 10.42 9.42 -6.93
C THR A 49 11.45 9.31 -5.80
N GLY A 50 11.11 9.82 -4.61
CA GLY A 50 11.99 9.85 -3.44
C GLY A 50 13.10 10.90 -3.51
N LYS A 51 13.00 11.88 -4.44
CA LYS A 51 13.90 13.04 -4.49
C LYS A 51 13.49 14.09 -3.47
N GLU A 52 12.19 14.24 -3.23
CA GLU A 52 11.59 15.14 -2.25
C GLU A 52 10.75 14.34 -1.24
N LYS A 53 10.08 15.05 -0.32
CA LYS A 53 9.20 14.41 0.65
C LYS A 53 8.00 13.79 -0.07
N GLY A 54 7.85 12.48 0.09
CA GLY A 54 6.70 11.71 -0.34
C GLY A 54 6.19 10.87 0.82
N TYR A 55 4.94 10.45 0.72
CA TYR A 55 4.31 9.59 1.70
C TYR A 55 3.84 8.29 1.06
N ALA A 56 2.60 8.24 0.60
CA ALA A 56 1.98 7.01 0.17
C ALA A 56 0.77 7.27 -0.71
N ILE A 57 0.25 6.17 -1.25
CA ILE A 57 -1.05 6.06 -1.89
C ILE A 57 -1.81 4.92 -1.22
N TYR A 58 -3.12 5.07 -1.02
CA TYR A 58 -3.99 4.01 -0.49
C TYR A 58 -4.64 3.20 -1.61
N ALA A 59 -5.41 2.19 -1.19
CA ALA A 59 -6.00 1.21 -2.09
C ALA A 59 -6.89 1.83 -3.18
N GLU A 60 -7.74 2.80 -2.87
CA GLU A 60 -8.74 3.32 -3.83
C GLU A 60 -8.10 3.96 -5.08
N PRO A 61 -7.23 4.97 -4.98
CA PRO A 61 -6.63 5.58 -6.17
C PRO A 61 -5.62 4.64 -6.86
N LEU A 62 -5.06 3.65 -6.15
CA LEU A 62 -4.28 2.59 -6.79
C LEU A 62 -5.15 1.58 -7.55
N GLU A 63 -6.36 1.30 -7.07
CA GLU A 63 -7.35 0.46 -7.73
C GLU A 63 -7.75 1.05 -9.09
N ASP A 64 -7.94 2.37 -9.17
CA ASP A 64 -8.24 3.07 -10.41
C ASP A 64 -7.13 2.89 -11.46
N LEU A 65 -5.87 3.01 -11.04
CA LEU A 65 -4.74 2.69 -11.91
C LEU A 65 -4.76 1.21 -12.31
N MET A 66 -4.99 0.29 -11.37
CA MET A 66 -5.07 -1.15 -11.69
C MET A 66 -6.18 -1.45 -12.70
N LYS A 67 -7.37 -0.82 -12.58
CA LYS A 67 -8.49 -0.96 -13.53
C LYS A 67 -8.14 -0.54 -14.95
N LYS A 68 -7.27 0.47 -15.13
CA LYS A 68 -6.77 0.87 -16.46
C LYS A 68 -6.00 -0.26 -17.15
N TYR A 69 -5.21 -1.01 -16.39
CA TYR A 69 -4.38 -2.10 -16.91
C TYR A 69 -5.05 -3.48 -16.91
N LEU A 70 -6.05 -3.68 -16.04
CA LEU A 70 -6.78 -4.92 -15.84
C LEU A 70 -8.30 -4.66 -15.84
N PRO A 71 -8.87 -4.13 -16.94
CA PRO A 71 -10.28 -3.79 -17.01
C PRO A 71 -11.16 -5.03 -16.80
N GLY A 72 -12.14 -4.90 -15.89
CA GLY A 72 -13.03 -6.01 -15.50
C GLY A 72 -12.35 -7.14 -14.72
N ARG A 73 -11.06 -7.01 -14.38
CA ARG A 73 -10.29 -8.02 -13.66
C ARG A 73 -9.77 -7.52 -12.32
N THR A 74 -9.60 -6.22 -12.09
CA THR A 74 -9.18 -5.70 -10.77
C THR A 74 -10.16 -6.10 -9.67
N VAL A 75 -9.62 -6.55 -8.52
CA VAL A 75 -10.41 -6.92 -7.33
C VAL A 75 -9.92 -6.10 -6.15
N ASN A 76 -10.84 -5.38 -5.51
CA ASN A 76 -10.60 -4.74 -4.22
C ASN A 76 -11.04 -5.68 -3.09
N LEU A 77 -10.08 -6.12 -2.28
CA LEU A 77 -10.28 -6.99 -1.11
C LEU A 77 -10.19 -6.20 0.21
N THR A 78 -10.14 -4.87 0.15
CA THR A 78 -10.06 -4.01 1.33
C THR A 78 -11.23 -4.28 2.28
N GLY A 79 -10.92 -4.39 3.58
CA GLY A 79 -11.89 -4.70 4.62
C GLY A 79 -12.38 -6.15 4.67
N GLN A 80 -11.99 -7.02 3.74
CA GLN A 80 -12.30 -8.46 3.82
C GLN A 80 -11.47 -9.14 4.92
N SER A 81 -11.92 -10.30 5.41
CA SER A 81 -11.13 -11.06 6.39
C SER A 81 -9.81 -11.55 5.79
N PHE A 82 -8.78 -11.67 6.61
CA PHE A 82 -7.47 -12.13 6.13
C PHE A 82 -7.55 -13.55 5.53
N GLU A 83 -8.46 -14.40 6.02
CA GLU A 83 -8.71 -15.72 5.43
C GLU A 83 -9.24 -15.61 3.99
N LYS A 84 -10.07 -14.60 3.67
CA LYS A 84 -10.50 -14.36 2.29
C LYS A 84 -9.32 -14.00 1.40
N ILE A 85 -8.41 -13.16 1.91
CA ILE A 85 -7.17 -12.79 1.22
C ILE A 85 -6.31 -14.03 0.97
N LEU A 86 -6.11 -14.87 1.99
CA LEU A 86 -5.35 -16.13 1.86
C LEU A 86 -5.98 -17.11 0.85
N ARG A 87 -7.32 -17.22 0.85
CA ARG A 87 -8.02 -18.02 -0.17
C ARG A 87 -7.81 -17.47 -1.58
N HIS A 88 -7.85 -16.15 -1.76
CA HIS A 88 -7.56 -15.54 -3.05
C HIS A 88 -6.11 -15.84 -3.49
N VAL A 89 -5.12 -15.70 -2.59
CA VAL A 89 -3.72 -16.09 -2.86
C VAL A 89 -3.59 -17.56 -3.25
N SER A 90 -4.36 -18.45 -2.64
CA SER A 90 -4.37 -19.89 -2.96
C SER A 90 -4.86 -20.22 -4.37
N THR A 91 -5.58 -19.30 -5.02
CA THR A 91 -5.96 -19.43 -6.44
C THR A 91 -4.81 -19.04 -7.39
N GLY A 92 -3.62 -18.77 -6.84
CA GLY A 92 -2.43 -18.39 -7.60
C GLY A 92 -2.34 -16.90 -7.90
N LYS A 93 -3.20 -16.05 -7.30
CA LYS A 93 -3.29 -14.61 -7.52
C LYS A 93 -2.70 -13.83 -6.33
N PRO A 94 -1.52 -13.22 -6.45
CA PRO A 94 -0.89 -12.47 -5.36
C PRO A 94 -1.70 -11.20 -5.04
N VAL A 95 -1.54 -10.66 -3.83
CA VAL A 95 -2.32 -9.50 -3.34
C VAL A 95 -1.39 -8.37 -2.88
N VAL A 96 -1.62 -7.14 -3.30
CA VAL A 96 -0.98 -5.94 -2.71
C VAL A 96 -1.63 -5.65 -1.37
N THR A 97 -0.84 -5.42 -0.34
CA THR A 97 -1.29 -5.16 1.04
C THR A 97 -0.44 -4.07 1.69
N TRP A 98 -1.03 -3.31 2.62
CA TRP A 98 -0.36 -2.26 3.37
C TRP A 98 0.00 -2.75 4.77
N THR A 99 1.21 -2.42 5.24
CA THR A 99 1.85 -2.83 6.50
C THR A 99 2.88 -1.77 6.90
N THR A 100 3.66 -1.94 7.96
CA THR A 100 4.82 -1.05 8.25
C THR A 100 6.09 -1.60 7.59
N GLY A 101 7.13 -0.76 7.48
CA GLY A 101 8.42 -1.16 6.90
C GLY A 101 9.08 -2.38 7.58
N ASP A 102 8.77 -2.65 8.84
CA ASP A 102 9.26 -3.81 9.60
C ASP A 102 8.18 -4.88 9.88
N TYR A 103 6.99 -4.72 9.29
CA TYR A 103 5.85 -5.63 9.39
C TYR A 103 5.23 -5.76 10.77
N LYS A 104 5.44 -4.80 11.67
CA LYS A 104 4.89 -4.78 13.03
C LYS A 104 3.76 -3.77 13.17
N LEU A 105 3.16 -3.72 14.35
CA LEU A 105 2.26 -2.63 14.69
C LEU A 105 3.02 -1.30 14.64
N PRO A 106 2.41 -0.25 14.08
CA PRO A 106 3.01 1.07 14.06
C PRO A 106 3.17 1.63 15.47
N ASP A 107 4.33 2.21 15.74
CA ASP A 107 4.69 2.81 17.03
C ASP A 107 4.80 4.34 16.97
N ARG A 108 4.78 4.92 15.78
CA ARG A 108 4.93 6.35 15.51
C ARG A 108 3.87 6.83 14.54
N TRP A 109 2.87 7.50 15.09
CA TRP A 109 1.75 8.06 14.34
C TRP A 109 1.99 9.54 14.09
N GLU A 110 1.65 9.99 12.89
CA GLU A 110 1.57 11.40 12.54
C GLU A 110 0.14 11.76 12.19
N SER A 111 -0.18 13.05 12.32
CA SER A 111 -1.46 13.58 11.91
C SER A 111 -1.30 14.93 11.24
N TRP A 112 -2.02 15.16 10.14
CA TRP A 112 -2.08 16.45 9.46
C TRP A 112 -3.50 16.75 8.99
N LYS A 113 -3.73 18.00 8.57
CA LYS A 113 -4.99 18.43 7.96
C LYS A 113 -4.95 18.32 6.44
N HIS A 114 -6.00 17.77 5.86
CA HIS A 114 -6.34 17.90 4.44
C HIS A 114 -7.73 18.53 4.37
N GLY A 115 -7.80 19.80 3.94
CA GLY A 115 -9.00 20.62 4.12
C GLY A 115 -9.47 20.65 5.59
N ASN A 116 -10.69 20.18 5.84
CA ASN A 116 -11.24 20.08 7.20
C ASN A 116 -10.95 18.73 7.90
N GLU A 117 -10.53 17.73 7.13
CA GLU A 117 -10.31 16.38 7.59
C GLU A 117 -8.95 16.24 8.30
N GLN A 118 -8.87 15.30 9.25
CA GLN A 118 -7.62 14.97 9.92
C GLN A 118 -7.20 13.58 9.45
N ILE A 119 -6.07 13.54 8.74
CA ILE A 119 -5.42 12.29 8.37
C ILE A 119 -4.57 11.87 9.56
N THR A 120 -4.64 10.59 9.95
CA THR A 120 -3.81 10.02 11.03
C THR A 120 -3.28 8.68 10.58
N THR A 121 -1.96 8.57 10.50
CA THR A 121 -1.31 7.42 9.89
C THR A 121 0.18 7.39 10.25
N PRO A 122 0.84 6.22 10.31
CA PRO A 122 2.27 6.19 10.54
C PRO A 122 3.06 6.54 9.26
N LEU A 123 4.20 7.20 9.44
CA LEU A 123 5.10 7.55 8.33
C LEU A 123 5.88 6.36 7.78
N ASP A 124 5.98 5.26 8.54
CA ASP A 124 6.63 4.03 8.10
C ASP A 124 5.68 3.05 7.38
N LEU A 125 4.51 3.53 6.95
CA LEU A 125 3.59 2.78 6.10
C LEU A 125 4.32 2.30 4.83
N HIS A 126 4.02 1.06 4.47
CA HIS A 126 4.66 0.33 3.40
C HIS A 126 3.69 -0.57 2.65
N ALA A 127 3.84 -0.66 1.33
CA ALA A 127 3.04 -1.55 0.48
C ALA A 127 3.88 -2.72 -0.04
N VAL A 128 3.39 -3.93 0.18
CA VAL A 128 4.06 -5.20 -0.19
C VAL A 128 3.11 -6.12 -0.95
N VAL A 129 3.68 -7.11 -1.65
CA VAL A 129 2.88 -8.14 -2.33
C VAL A 129 2.91 -9.43 -1.53
N LEU A 130 1.77 -9.84 -1.01
CA LEU A 130 1.54 -11.16 -0.45
C LEU A 130 1.50 -12.21 -1.57
N ALA A 131 2.52 -13.06 -1.62
CA ALA A 131 2.73 -14.04 -2.69
C ALA A 131 2.43 -15.48 -2.25
N GLY A 132 2.38 -15.76 -0.95
CA GLY A 132 2.11 -17.09 -0.42
C GLY A 132 2.03 -17.10 1.10
N TYR A 133 1.68 -18.25 1.66
CA TYR A 133 1.60 -18.45 3.10
C TYR A 133 1.71 -19.94 3.46
N ASP A 134 2.01 -20.20 4.73
CA ASP A 134 1.88 -21.49 5.38
C ASP A 134 1.08 -21.29 6.70
N PRO A 135 0.86 -22.30 7.57
CA PRO A 135 0.10 -22.11 8.81
C PRO A 135 0.59 -20.95 9.69
N ASN A 136 1.90 -20.71 9.75
CA ASN A 136 2.54 -19.80 10.69
C ASN A 136 3.11 -18.52 10.05
N TYR A 137 3.34 -18.52 8.73
CA TYR A 137 4.04 -17.44 8.03
C TYR A 137 3.30 -16.98 6.78
N VAL A 138 3.58 -15.73 6.41
CA VAL A 138 3.30 -15.17 5.08
C VAL A 138 4.62 -14.93 4.35
N TYR A 139 4.57 -14.96 3.02
CA TYR A 139 5.71 -14.76 2.14
C TYR A 139 5.45 -13.53 1.26
N LEU A 140 6.26 -12.51 1.45
CA LEU A 140 6.07 -11.19 0.87
C LEU A 140 7.13 -10.90 -0.20
N ASN A 141 6.75 -10.30 -1.31
CA ASN A 141 7.69 -9.61 -2.18
C ASN A 141 7.73 -8.15 -1.78
N ASP A 142 8.87 -7.73 -1.25
CA ASP A 142 9.07 -6.44 -0.64
C ASP A 142 9.89 -5.53 -1.57
N PRO A 143 9.29 -4.42 -2.07
CA PRO A 143 9.99 -3.53 -2.98
C PRO A 143 11.08 -2.68 -2.30
N LEU A 144 11.06 -2.49 -0.97
CA LEU A 144 12.11 -1.74 -0.27
C LEU A 144 13.40 -2.56 -0.16
N SER A 145 13.30 -3.82 0.27
CA SER A 145 14.49 -4.70 0.39
C SER A 145 14.91 -5.37 -0.92
N ALA A 146 14.12 -5.23 -1.98
CA ALA A 146 14.25 -5.95 -3.25
C ALA A 146 14.27 -7.48 -3.11
N ARG A 147 13.81 -8.01 -1.97
CA ARG A 147 13.75 -9.45 -1.68
C ARG A 147 12.41 -10.04 -2.07
N LYS A 148 12.46 -11.27 -2.57
CA LYS A 148 11.28 -12.10 -2.84
C LYS A 148 11.08 -13.09 -1.70
N ALA A 149 9.82 -13.45 -1.45
CA ALA A 149 9.44 -14.42 -0.43
C ALA A 149 10.04 -14.13 0.97
N VAL A 150 10.06 -12.86 1.37
CA VAL A 150 10.39 -12.45 2.74
C VAL A 150 9.41 -13.13 3.69
N LYS A 151 9.96 -13.96 4.58
CA LYS A 151 9.20 -14.76 5.53
C LYS A 151 8.87 -13.93 6.77
N VAL A 152 7.58 -13.72 7.03
CA VAL A 152 7.10 -12.93 8.17
C VAL A 152 6.10 -13.75 8.98
N LYS A 153 6.16 -13.64 10.32
CA LYS A 153 5.18 -14.30 11.20
C LYS A 153 3.78 -13.82 10.86
N LYS A 154 2.87 -14.74 10.52
CA LYS A 154 1.53 -14.42 10.04
C LYS A 154 0.77 -13.53 11.01
N LYS A 155 0.74 -13.87 12.31
CA LYS A 155 0.04 -13.08 13.33
C LYS A 155 0.52 -11.63 13.37
N GLN A 156 1.83 -11.43 13.39
CA GLN A 156 2.44 -10.09 13.41
C GLN A 156 2.05 -9.27 12.17
N PHE A 157 2.11 -9.89 10.99
CA PHE A 157 1.73 -9.24 9.75
C PHE A 157 0.25 -8.85 9.73
N ILE A 158 -0.64 -9.75 10.18
CA ILE A 158 -2.09 -9.49 10.26
C ILE A 158 -2.39 -8.29 11.18
N GLU A 159 -1.72 -8.20 12.33
CA GLU A 159 -1.88 -7.08 13.26
C GLU A 159 -1.47 -5.75 12.61
N SER A 160 -0.31 -5.71 11.93
CA SER A 160 0.17 -4.55 11.17
C SER A 160 -0.79 -4.14 10.06
N TRP A 161 -1.24 -5.11 9.25
CA TRP A 161 -2.16 -4.89 8.14
C TRP A 161 -3.53 -4.37 8.61
N HIS A 162 -4.04 -4.88 9.73
CA HIS A 162 -5.27 -4.37 10.33
C HIS A 162 -5.12 -2.93 10.82
N ALA A 163 -3.99 -2.59 11.45
CA ALA A 163 -3.72 -1.22 11.92
C ALA A 163 -3.67 -0.19 10.78
N LEU A 164 -3.42 -0.63 9.54
CA LEU A 164 -3.35 0.21 8.35
C LEU A 164 -4.57 0.10 7.43
N GLY A 165 -5.73 -0.17 8.02
CA GLY A 165 -7.02 -0.10 7.34
C GLY A 165 -7.38 -1.36 6.55
N SER A 166 -6.70 -2.47 6.76
CA SER A 166 -7.01 -3.76 6.12
C SER A 166 -7.07 -3.66 4.59
N GLN A 167 -6.19 -2.83 4.01
CA GLN A 167 -6.15 -2.53 2.58
C GLN A 167 -5.60 -3.70 1.78
N ALA A 168 -6.27 -4.06 0.69
CA ALA A 168 -5.86 -5.19 -0.15
C ALA A 168 -6.36 -5.06 -1.59
N LEU A 169 -5.47 -5.19 -2.57
CA LEU A 169 -5.80 -5.17 -4.01
C LEU A 169 -5.23 -6.38 -4.74
N SER A 170 -6.00 -6.90 -5.69
CA SER A 170 -5.62 -8.04 -6.51
C SER A 170 -6.32 -8.00 -7.88
N TYR A 171 -6.39 -9.13 -8.56
CA TYR A 171 -7.08 -9.30 -9.83
C TYR A 171 -7.65 -10.71 -10.01
N GLU A 172 -8.64 -10.87 -10.88
CA GLU A 172 -9.17 -12.14 -11.38
C GLU A 172 -8.58 -12.59 -12.73
#